data_AF-A0A7J4IPU7-F1
#
_entry.id   AF-A0A7J4IPU7-F1
#
_cell.length_a   1.000
_cell.length_b   1.000
_cell.length_c   1.000
_cell.angle_alpha   90.00
_cell.angle_beta   90.00
_cell.angle_gamma   90.00
#
_symmetry.space_group_name_H-M   'P 1'
#
loop_
_entity.id
_entity.type
_entity.pdbx_description
1 polymer ?
#
loop_
_entity_poly.entity_id
_entity_poly.type
_entity_poly.pdbx_seq_one_letter_code
_entity_poly.pdbx_strand_id
1 'polypeptide(L)'
;MSVFDGNSMKDDIVSRLLGGEADLETNRYLDRLVELSLVEEAEHQFLIDPFDRSVALVFQMFHNTDLDPWDVDLSVFLELFNQRINDSENIDLPTCGRLVRMAWSILRGQASSLLERQEKSLIDEEVEETWDFEDSWESEFSDEDYNFSVGVLTGAASDVLPTMFEGRIHREEGRPVTLGELLMGLQAAGRLSEEQKMREKIAKERREANEKARARFGGSLHVENLEDDLKRTWDALRSRTLEEKESTNLSEIVEVLEKSSIDSGLSAEDAKSEAQVTALISSLFLTHRGYAEVSQDLDGNISLKNLHLRDDDFSALTNRLNPKVRVTEGVISNE
;
A
#
# COMPACT_ATOMS: atom_id res chain seq x y z
N MET A 1 20.49 22.03 -36.88
CA MET A 1 20.44 20.56 -36.70
C MET A 1 21.51 20.20 -35.69
N SER A 2 21.16 20.12 -34.41
CA SER A 2 22.08 19.53 -33.42
C SER A 2 22.04 18.02 -33.61
N VAL A 3 23.16 17.46 -34.05
CA VAL A 3 23.33 16.01 -34.06
C VAL A 3 23.23 15.55 -32.60
N PHE A 4 22.29 14.67 -32.30
CA PHE A 4 22.15 14.08 -30.98
C PHE A 4 23.44 13.31 -30.64
N ASP A 5 24.11 13.69 -29.56
CA ASP A 5 25.30 13.01 -29.04
C ASP A 5 24.97 12.49 -27.64
N GLY A 6 25.05 11.18 -27.44
CA GLY A 6 24.79 10.55 -26.15
C GLY A 6 25.69 11.08 -25.03
N ASN A 7 26.91 11.55 -25.36
CA ASN A 7 27.79 12.18 -24.37
C ASN A 7 27.27 13.55 -23.91
N SER A 8 26.71 14.35 -24.84
CA SER A 8 26.12 15.65 -24.49
C SER A 8 24.90 15.51 -23.58
N MET A 9 24.11 14.45 -23.79
CA MET A 9 23.00 14.09 -22.93
C MET A 9 23.47 13.64 -21.54
N LYS A 10 24.52 12.80 -21.48
CA LYS A 10 25.13 12.38 -20.20
C LYS A 10 25.62 13.58 -19.41
N ASP A 11 26.35 14.48 -20.05
CA ASP A 11 26.89 15.69 -19.41
C ASP A 11 25.78 16.61 -18.90
N ASP A 12 24.68 16.76 -19.65
CA ASP A 12 23.51 17.50 -19.19
C ASP A 12 22.82 16.85 -17.99
N ILE A 13 22.59 15.53 -18.01
CA ILE A 13 22.00 14.81 -16.87
C ILE A 13 22.89 14.94 -15.64
N VAL A 14 24.21 14.79 -15.80
CA VAL A 14 25.18 14.96 -14.73
C VAL A 14 25.15 16.39 -14.21
N SER A 15 25.11 17.42 -15.08
CA SER A 15 24.98 18.83 -14.69
C SER A 15 23.71 19.13 -13.87
N ARG A 16 22.62 18.42 -14.14
CA ARG A 16 21.35 18.55 -13.42
C ARG A 16 21.34 17.80 -12.10
N LEU A 17 22.01 16.66 -12.05
CA LEU A 17 22.23 15.89 -10.83
C LEU A 17 23.27 16.54 -9.92
N LEU A 18 24.15 17.41 -10.45
CA LEU A 18 25.23 18.14 -9.77
C LEU A 18 24.78 19.21 -8.74
N GLY A 19 23.52 19.17 -8.29
CA GLY A 19 23.17 19.63 -6.95
C GLY A 19 23.56 18.63 -5.83
N GLY A 20 24.06 17.43 -6.19
CA GLY A 20 24.57 16.40 -5.28
C GLY A 20 25.53 15.42 -5.98
N GLU A 21 26.28 14.63 -5.20
CA GLU A 21 27.12 13.55 -5.72
C GLU A 21 26.23 12.46 -6.35
N ALA A 22 26.42 12.18 -7.64
CA ALA A 22 25.72 11.09 -8.31
C ALA A 22 26.19 9.74 -7.76
N ASP A 23 25.25 8.92 -7.30
CA ASP A 23 25.52 7.56 -6.82
C ASP A 23 26.31 6.72 -7.83
N LEU A 24 27.12 5.78 -7.33
CA LEU A 24 27.94 4.92 -8.20
C LEU A 24 27.08 4.05 -9.14
N GLU A 25 25.84 3.73 -8.74
CA GLU A 25 24.87 3.01 -9.56
C GLU A 25 24.29 3.85 -10.71
N THR A 26 24.02 5.14 -10.47
CA THR A 26 23.49 6.03 -11.51
C THR A 26 24.55 6.29 -12.57
N ASN A 27 25.82 6.47 -12.20
CA ASN A 27 26.90 6.58 -13.16
C ASN A 27 27.04 5.35 -14.08
N ARG A 28 26.97 4.14 -13.52
CA ARG A 28 26.98 2.89 -14.33
C ARG A 28 25.80 2.82 -15.29
N TYR A 29 24.64 3.30 -14.88
CA TYR A 29 23.48 3.39 -15.75
C TYR A 29 23.66 4.41 -16.86
N LEU A 30 24.19 5.60 -16.56
CA LEU A 30 24.49 6.62 -17.57
C LEU A 30 25.51 6.11 -18.60
N ASP A 31 26.52 5.36 -18.17
CA ASP A 31 27.46 4.70 -19.11
C ASP A 31 26.74 3.70 -20.01
N ARG A 32 25.85 2.86 -19.44
CA ARG A 32 24.99 1.94 -20.20
C ARG A 32 24.07 2.67 -21.18
N LEU A 33 23.55 3.85 -20.83
CA LEU A 33 22.73 4.67 -21.73
C LEU A 33 23.53 5.20 -22.92
N VAL A 34 24.78 5.64 -22.69
CA VAL A 34 25.65 6.08 -23.78
C VAL A 34 25.93 4.90 -24.72
N GLU A 35 26.22 3.71 -24.19
CA GLU A 35 26.37 2.50 -25.02
C GLU A 35 25.12 2.21 -25.85
N LEU A 36 23.93 2.26 -25.23
CA LEU A 36 22.66 2.03 -25.92
C LEU A 36 22.30 3.11 -26.95
N SER A 37 22.75 4.35 -26.73
CA SER A 37 22.54 5.45 -27.69
C SER A 37 23.31 5.27 -28.99
N LEU A 38 24.37 4.47 -28.97
CA LEU A 38 25.21 4.17 -30.13
C LEU A 38 24.74 2.94 -30.91
N VAL A 39 23.80 2.17 -30.35
CA VAL A 39 23.26 0.97 -30.99
C VAL A 39 22.39 1.38 -32.18
N GLU A 40 22.66 0.82 -33.35
CA GLU A 40 21.91 1.14 -34.57
C GLU A 40 20.52 0.48 -34.56
N GLU A 41 19.59 1.09 -35.31
CA GLU A 41 18.15 0.77 -35.29
C GLU A 41 17.82 -0.73 -35.41
N ALA A 42 18.59 -1.48 -36.20
CA ALA A 42 18.38 -2.91 -36.47
C ALA A 42 18.80 -3.82 -35.30
N GLU A 43 19.64 -3.34 -34.39
CA GLU A 43 20.25 -4.17 -33.33
C GLU A 43 19.39 -4.23 -32.06
N HIS A 44 18.43 -3.32 -31.89
CA HIS A 44 17.59 -3.21 -30.70
C HIS A 44 16.64 -4.41 -30.47
N GLN A 45 16.20 -5.06 -31.54
CA GLN A 45 15.39 -6.28 -31.44
C GLN A 45 16.21 -7.47 -30.88
N PHE A 46 17.53 -7.42 -31.02
CA PHE A 46 18.44 -8.46 -30.54
C PHE A 46 18.94 -8.23 -29.10
N LEU A 47 18.58 -7.11 -28.47
CA LEU A 47 18.91 -6.85 -27.06
C LEU A 47 18.28 -7.92 -26.17
N ILE A 48 19.09 -8.53 -25.30
CA ILE A 48 18.67 -9.63 -24.43
C ILE A 48 17.76 -9.11 -23.30
N ASP A 49 18.06 -7.93 -22.77
CA ASP A 49 17.34 -7.32 -21.66
C ASP A 49 16.07 -6.57 -22.16
N PRO A 50 14.86 -6.97 -21.72
CA PRO A 50 13.63 -6.25 -22.05
C PRO A 50 13.61 -4.79 -21.60
N PHE A 51 14.38 -4.46 -20.55
CA PHE A 51 14.52 -3.09 -20.08
C PHE A 51 15.38 -2.25 -21.04
N ASP A 52 16.55 -2.73 -21.46
CA ASP A 52 17.38 -2.04 -22.45
C ASP A 52 16.63 -1.81 -23.77
N ARG A 53 15.78 -2.77 -24.15
CA ARG A 53 14.91 -2.62 -25.32
C ARG A 53 13.92 -1.46 -25.17
N SER A 54 13.39 -1.23 -23.96
CA SER A 54 12.51 -0.09 -23.71
C SER A 54 13.24 1.25 -23.78
N VAL A 55 14.48 1.32 -23.30
CA VAL A 55 15.36 2.50 -23.40
C VAL A 55 15.70 2.80 -24.87
N ALA A 56 16.10 1.77 -25.60
CA ALA A 56 16.38 1.83 -27.02
C ALA A 56 15.20 2.35 -27.85
N LEU A 57 13.98 1.88 -27.54
CA LEU A 57 12.77 2.33 -28.20
C LEU A 57 12.57 3.84 -28.04
N VAL A 58 12.85 4.38 -26.84
CA VAL A 58 12.80 5.82 -26.58
C VAL A 58 13.84 6.53 -27.44
N PHE A 59 15.10 6.09 -27.46
CA PHE A 59 16.14 6.70 -28.31
C PHE A 59 15.75 6.69 -29.80
N GLN A 60 15.13 5.62 -30.28
CA GLN A 60 14.64 5.52 -31.65
C GLN A 60 13.58 6.58 -32.00
N MET A 61 12.79 7.01 -31.02
CA MET A 61 11.80 8.06 -31.23
C MET A 61 12.46 9.41 -31.50
N PHE A 62 13.54 9.73 -30.81
CA PHE A 62 14.26 11.00 -30.96
C PHE A 62 15.22 11.02 -32.15
N HIS A 63 15.61 9.85 -32.68
CA HIS A 63 16.39 9.77 -33.93
C HIS A 63 15.51 9.86 -35.18
N ASN A 64 14.32 9.23 -35.18
CA ASN A 64 13.49 9.10 -36.39
C ASN A 64 12.41 10.17 -36.52
N THR A 65 12.01 10.75 -35.39
CA THR A 65 10.97 11.77 -35.33
C THR A 65 11.67 13.08 -35.06
N ASP A 66 11.18 14.18 -35.65
CA ASP A 66 11.64 15.55 -35.34
C ASP A 66 11.20 15.99 -33.92
N LEU A 67 11.41 15.15 -32.91
CA LEU A 67 11.23 15.46 -31.49
C LEU A 67 12.51 16.08 -30.96
N ASP A 68 12.38 17.19 -30.23
CA ASP A 68 13.53 17.83 -29.59
C ASP A 68 13.91 17.07 -28.29
N PRO A 69 15.16 16.59 -28.14
CA PRO A 69 15.62 15.96 -26.90
C PRO A 69 15.62 16.89 -25.67
N TRP A 70 15.66 18.20 -25.89
CA TRP A 70 15.75 19.23 -24.84
C TRP A 70 14.41 19.88 -24.50
N ASP A 71 13.39 19.68 -25.34
CA ASP A 71 12.02 20.13 -25.11
C ASP A 71 11.02 19.12 -25.68
N VAL A 72 10.73 18.10 -24.88
CA VAL A 72 9.89 16.98 -25.30
C VAL A 72 8.41 17.33 -25.18
N ASP A 73 7.69 17.37 -26.30
CA ASP A 73 6.22 17.34 -26.27
C ASP A 73 5.74 15.96 -25.78
N LEU A 74 5.34 15.91 -24.51
CA LEU A 74 4.86 14.70 -23.85
C LEU A 74 3.59 14.13 -24.50
N SER A 75 2.77 14.94 -25.16
CA SER A 75 1.53 14.49 -25.80
C SER A 75 1.86 13.68 -27.04
N VAL A 76 2.66 14.24 -27.94
CA VAL A 76 3.13 13.58 -29.16
C VAL A 76 4.00 12.37 -28.81
N PHE A 77 4.87 12.51 -27.80
CA PHE A 77 5.66 11.41 -27.29
C PHE A 77 4.77 10.24 -26.84
N LEU A 78 3.72 10.47 -26.03
CA LEU A 78 2.85 9.40 -25.55
C LEU A 78 2.09 8.68 -26.67
N GLU A 79 1.65 9.40 -27.70
CA GLU A 79 0.97 8.80 -28.86
C GLU A 79 1.92 7.90 -29.65
N LEU A 80 3.09 8.42 -30.01
CA LEU A 80 4.10 7.69 -30.76
C LEU A 80 4.66 6.51 -29.96
N PHE A 81 4.86 6.68 -28.64
CA PHE A 81 5.36 5.64 -27.75
C PHE A 81 4.36 4.49 -27.64
N ASN A 82 3.05 4.79 -27.49
CA ASN A 82 2.01 3.76 -27.48
C ASN A 82 1.92 2.99 -28.80
N GLN A 83 2.04 3.68 -29.94
CA GLN A 83 2.06 3.02 -31.24
C GLN A 83 3.24 2.06 -31.36
N ARG A 84 4.45 2.53 -31.00
CA ARG A 84 5.67 1.72 -31.05
C ARG A 84 5.64 0.53 -30.09
N ILE A 85 5.07 0.67 -28.89
CA ILE A 85 4.90 -0.45 -27.93
C ILE A 85 4.02 -1.55 -28.53
N ASN A 86 2.96 -1.19 -29.26
CA ASN A 86 2.08 -2.19 -29.86
C ASN A 86 2.75 -2.97 -31.00
N ASP A 87 3.68 -2.35 -31.71
CA ASP A 87 4.38 -2.94 -32.85
C ASP A 87 5.60 -3.78 -32.45
N SER A 88 6.04 -3.70 -31.19
CA SER A 88 7.29 -4.30 -30.73
C SER A 88 7.09 -5.41 -29.72
N GLU A 89 7.78 -6.53 -29.92
CA GLU A 89 7.67 -7.71 -29.05
C GLU A 89 8.75 -7.75 -27.95
N ASN A 90 8.40 -8.38 -26.83
CA ASN A 90 9.29 -8.66 -25.69
C ASN A 90 9.93 -7.40 -25.06
N ILE A 91 9.08 -6.45 -24.70
CA ILE A 91 9.41 -5.22 -23.94
C ILE A 91 8.94 -5.35 -22.49
N ASP A 92 9.63 -4.69 -21.55
CA ASP A 92 9.18 -4.58 -20.15
C ASP A 92 7.96 -3.64 -20.01
N LEU A 93 6.77 -4.17 -20.33
CA LEU A 93 5.48 -3.47 -20.23
C LEU A 93 5.22 -2.81 -18.87
N PRO A 94 5.52 -3.44 -17.71
CA PRO A 94 5.33 -2.79 -16.40
C PRO A 94 6.13 -1.50 -16.25
N THR A 95 7.35 -1.45 -16.75
CA THR A 95 8.22 -0.27 -16.67
C THR A 95 7.77 0.79 -17.68
N CYS A 96 7.42 0.39 -18.90
CA CYS A 96 6.86 1.30 -19.91
C CYS A 96 5.53 1.93 -19.46
N GLY A 97 4.62 1.16 -18.84
CA GLY A 97 3.37 1.68 -18.31
C GLY A 97 3.57 2.69 -17.17
N ARG A 98 4.65 2.53 -16.39
CA ARG A 98 5.03 3.52 -15.37
C ARG A 98 5.63 4.78 -15.97
N LEU A 99 6.38 4.67 -17.08
CA LEU A 99 6.81 5.83 -17.87
C LEU A 99 5.59 6.60 -18.39
N VAL A 100 4.62 5.91 -18.98
CA VAL A 100 3.36 6.53 -19.45
C VAL A 100 2.65 7.25 -18.31
N ARG A 101 2.56 6.61 -17.13
CA ARG A 101 1.97 7.22 -15.94
C ARG A 101 2.73 8.46 -15.47
N MET A 102 4.06 8.43 -15.53
CA MET A 102 4.91 9.56 -15.17
C MET A 102 4.68 10.74 -16.12
N ALA A 103 4.76 10.50 -17.44
CA ALA A 103 4.47 11.52 -18.45
C ALA A 103 3.07 12.12 -18.26
N TRP A 104 2.06 11.28 -18.00
CA TRP A 104 0.71 11.74 -17.69
C TRP A 104 0.63 12.57 -16.41
N SER A 105 1.37 12.20 -15.35
CA SER A 105 1.40 12.96 -14.10
C SER A 105 2.02 14.35 -14.29
N ILE A 106 3.04 14.46 -15.15
CA ILE A 106 3.65 15.74 -15.50
C ILE A 106 2.68 16.58 -16.32
N LEU A 107 2.06 16.02 -17.37
CA LEU A 107 1.04 16.69 -18.17
C LEU A 107 -0.13 17.19 -17.30
N ARG A 108 -0.59 16.36 -16.37
CA ARG A 108 -1.63 16.76 -15.41
C ARG A 108 -1.17 17.88 -14.50
N GLY A 109 0.08 17.86 -14.05
CA GLY A 109 0.68 18.94 -13.27
C GLY A 109 0.74 20.25 -14.05
N GLN A 110 1.16 20.20 -15.32
CA GLN A 110 1.18 21.34 -16.23
C GLN A 110 -0.23 21.87 -16.49
N ALA A 111 -1.22 21.00 -16.76
CA ALA A 111 -2.61 21.42 -16.93
C ALA A 111 -3.19 22.04 -15.65
N SER A 112 -2.87 21.48 -14.48
CA SER A 112 -3.31 22.01 -13.20
C SER A 112 -2.70 23.38 -12.90
N SER A 113 -1.42 23.60 -13.21
CA SER A 113 -0.79 24.90 -13.00
C SER A 113 -1.32 25.96 -13.98
N LEU A 114 -1.64 25.56 -15.22
CA LEU A 114 -2.34 26.42 -16.17
C LEU A 114 -3.73 26.81 -15.66
N LEU A 115 -4.49 25.87 -15.11
CA LEU A 115 -5.82 26.12 -14.55
C LEU A 115 -5.75 27.03 -13.33
N GLU A 116 -4.85 26.78 -12.38
CA GLU A 116 -4.66 27.65 -11.20
C GLU A 116 -4.29 29.08 -11.59
N ARG A 117 -3.50 29.24 -12.66
CA ARG A 117 -3.15 30.57 -13.20
C ARG A 117 -4.34 31.26 -13.84
N GLN A 118 -5.15 30.52 -14.60
CA GLN A 118 -6.38 31.06 -15.18
C GLN A 118 -7.34 31.52 -14.07
N GLU A 119 -7.53 30.71 -13.02
CA GLU A 119 -8.35 31.09 -11.87
C GLU A 119 -7.82 32.35 -11.19
N LYS A 120 -6.50 32.48 -10.99
CA LYS A 120 -5.89 33.72 -10.46
C LYS A 120 -6.12 34.94 -11.34
N SER A 121 -5.97 34.80 -12.66
CA SER A 121 -6.23 35.89 -13.61
C SER A 121 -7.68 36.37 -13.56
N LEU A 122 -8.64 35.45 -13.45
CA LEU A 122 -10.05 35.80 -13.34
C LEU A 122 -10.39 36.49 -12.01
N ILE A 123 -9.74 36.07 -10.92
CA ILE A 123 -9.89 36.72 -9.61
C ILE A 123 -9.30 38.14 -9.63
N ASP A 124 -8.11 38.32 -10.22
CA ASP A 124 -7.51 39.66 -10.34
C ASP A 124 -8.37 40.58 -11.21
N GLU A 125 -8.96 40.08 -12.31
CA GLU A 125 -9.93 40.82 -13.13
C GLU A 125 -11.21 41.17 -12.35
N GLU A 126 -11.79 40.25 -11.57
CA GLU A 126 -12.95 40.54 -10.70
C GLU A 126 -12.63 41.58 -9.61
N VAL A 127 -11.42 41.53 -9.05
CA VAL A 127 -10.95 42.51 -8.08
C VAL A 127 -10.80 43.87 -8.76
N GLU A 128 -10.16 43.95 -9.93
CA GLU A 128 -10.00 45.19 -10.71
C GLU A 128 -11.36 45.81 -11.10
N GLU A 129 -12.34 45.00 -11.52
CA GLU A 129 -13.73 45.46 -11.75
C GLU A 129 -14.41 45.95 -10.46
N THR A 130 -14.03 45.43 -9.29
CA THR A 130 -14.55 45.89 -7.98
C THR A 130 -13.94 47.23 -7.53
N TRP A 131 -12.76 47.61 -8.03
CA TRP A 131 -12.11 48.90 -7.74
C TRP A 131 -12.61 50.06 -8.62
N ASP A 132 -13.50 49.81 -9.58
CA ASP A 132 -13.94 50.81 -10.58
C ASP A 132 -15.32 51.43 -10.28
N PHE A 133 -15.70 51.50 -9.00
CA PHE A 133 -16.92 52.18 -8.56
C PHE A 133 -16.71 53.13 -7.38
N GLU A 134 -15.65 53.95 -7.44
CA GLU A 134 -15.63 55.20 -6.69
C GLU A 134 -15.55 56.39 -7.68
N ASP A 135 -16.73 56.95 -7.92
CA ASP A 135 -17.07 58.04 -8.84
C ASP A 135 -16.32 59.34 -8.51
N SER A 136 -15.08 59.46 -8.99
CA SER A 136 -14.37 60.73 -9.07
C SER A 136 -13.74 60.90 -10.44
N TRP A 137 -14.51 61.50 -11.36
CA TRP A 137 -14.06 61.96 -12.68
C TRP A 137 -13.06 63.13 -12.62
N GLU A 138 -12.42 63.33 -11.46
CA GLU A 138 -11.33 64.28 -11.22
C GLU A 138 -10.13 63.55 -10.60
N SER A 139 -9.69 62.44 -11.21
CA SER A 139 -8.34 61.94 -10.93
C SER A 139 -7.36 62.99 -11.42
N GLU A 140 -6.76 63.74 -10.49
CA GLU A 140 -5.55 64.53 -10.75
C GLU A 140 -4.50 63.55 -11.29
N PHE A 141 -4.34 63.50 -12.61
CA PHE A 141 -3.21 62.80 -13.21
C PHE A 141 -1.96 63.28 -12.51
N SER A 142 -1.20 62.37 -11.91
CA SER A 142 0.04 62.76 -11.28
C SER A 142 0.96 63.34 -12.37
N ASP A 143 1.77 64.34 -12.01
CA ASP A 143 2.75 64.90 -12.95
C ASP A 143 3.68 63.80 -13.50
N GLU A 144 3.87 62.70 -12.76
CA GLU A 144 4.63 61.53 -13.21
C GLU A 144 3.93 60.78 -14.37
N ASP A 145 2.62 60.58 -14.30
CA ASP A 145 1.84 59.91 -15.35
C ASP A 145 1.77 60.75 -16.64
N TYR A 146 1.64 62.07 -16.48
CA TYR A 146 1.68 63.00 -17.61
C TYR A 146 3.09 63.02 -18.26
N ASN A 147 4.15 63.06 -17.45
CA ASN A 147 5.53 63.04 -17.96
C ASN A 147 5.88 61.70 -18.63
N PHE A 148 5.35 60.58 -18.14
CA PHE A 148 5.52 59.28 -18.76
C PHE A 148 4.88 59.25 -20.15
N SER A 149 3.58 59.58 -20.26
CA SER A 149 2.85 59.55 -21.53
C SER A 149 3.43 60.52 -22.58
N VAL A 150 3.84 61.72 -22.17
CA VAL A 150 4.56 62.67 -23.03
C VAL A 150 5.94 62.11 -23.42
N GLY A 151 6.66 61.47 -22.51
CA GLY A 151 7.96 60.83 -22.79
C GLY A 151 7.86 59.68 -23.79
N VAL A 152 6.76 58.92 -23.78
CA VAL A 152 6.45 57.88 -24.77
C VAL A 152 6.11 58.50 -26.13
N LEU A 153 5.22 59.50 -26.17
CA LEU A 153 4.80 60.17 -27.40
C LEU A 153 5.93 60.93 -28.11
N THR A 154 6.85 61.50 -27.33
CA THR A 154 8.01 62.25 -27.84
C THR A 154 9.24 61.37 -28.12
N GLY A 155 9.19 60.08 -27.78
CA GLY A 155 10.28 59.12 -27.96
C GLY A 155 11.43 59.24 -26.96
N ALA A 156 11.33 60.14 -25.99
CA ALA A 156 12.34 60.31 -24.92
C ALA A 156 12.45 59.07 -24.01
N ALA A 157 11.39 58.27 -23.92
CA ALA A 157 11.37 57.00 -23.17
C ALA A 157 11.81 55.78 -24.01
N SER A 158 12.28 55.96 -25.25
CA SER A 158 12.61 54.85 -26.16
C SER A 158 13.68 53.87 -25.65
N ASP A 159 14.59 54.33 -24.78
CA ASP A 159 15.61 53.48 -24.16
C ASP A 159 15.09 52.65 -22.96
N VAL A 160 14.00 53.11 -22.31
CA VAL A 160 13.41 52.48 -21.11
C VAL A 160 12.18 51.63 -21.45
N LEU A 161 11.49 51.95 -22.54
CA LEU A 161 10.31 51.18 -22.99
C LEU A 161 10.61 49.70 -23.28
N PRO A 162 11.74 49.32 -23.91
CA PRO A 162 12.06 47.91 -24.14
C PRO A 162 12.17 47.13 -22.83
N THR A 163 12.82 47.68 -21.80
CA THR A 163 12.98 47.01 -20.49
C THR A 163 11.69 46.99 -19.68
N MET A 164 10.82 48.01 -19.81
CA MET A 164 9.46 48.01 -19.24
C MET A 164 8.57 46.93 -19.88
N PHE A 165 8.73 46.66 -21.17
CA PHE A 165 7.99 45.62 -21.88
C PHE A 165 8.68 44.25 -21.89
N GLU A 166 9.93 44.16 -21.45
CA GLU A 166 10.64 42.90 -21.18
C GLU A 166 10.00 42.13 -20.01
N GLY A 167 9.22 42.83 -19.18
CA GLY A 167 8.31 42.26 -18.18
C GLY A 167 6.94 41.80 -18.72
N ARG A 168 6.63 41.98 -20.02
CA ARG A 168 5.42 41.37 -20.61
C ARG A 168 5.60 39.86 -20.70
N ILE A 169 5.08 39.17 -19.68
CA ILE A 169 4.60 37.80 -19.77
C ILE A 169 5.61 36.88 -20.44
N HIS A 170 6.79 36.75 -19.83
CA HIS A 170 7.46 35.46 -19.91
C HIS A 170 6.51 34.50 -19.20
N ARG A 171 5.71 33.77 -19.98
CA ARG A 171 4.98 32.61 -19.48
C ARG A 171 6.04 31.82 -18.73
N GLU A 172 5.89 31.65 -17.42
CA GLU A 172 6.64 30.62 -16.71
C GLU A 172 6.10 29.26 -17.21
N GLU A 173 6.33 28.93 -18.46
CA GLU A 173 6.22 27.57 -18.93
C GLU A 173 7.16 26.80 -18.00
N GLY A 174 6.57 25.87 -17.24
CA GLY A 174 7.36 25.02 -16.35
C GLY A 174 8.52 24.44 -17.17
N ARG A 175 9.70 24.36 -16.55
CA ARG A 175 10.93 23.93 -17.22
C ARG A 175 10.65 22.73 -18.16
N PRO A 176 11.08 22.80 -19.43
CA PRO A 176 10.76 21.77 -20.41
C PRO A 176 11.31 20.42 -19.95
N VAL A 177 10.53 19.37 -20.19
CA VAL A 177 10.92 18.00 -19.87
C VAL A 177 11.91 17.55 -20.92
N THR A 178 13.05 16.99 -20.47
CA THR A 178 14.06 16.49 -21.40
C THR A 178 14.06 14.98 -21.50
N LEU A 179 14.65 14.48 -22.58
CA LEU A 179 14.93 13.07 -22.78
C LEU A 179 15.68 12.46 -21.58
N GLY A 180 16.62 13.21 -21.00
CA GLY A 180 17.35 12.79 -19.79
C GLY A 180 16.44 12.51 -18.61
N GLU A 181 15.43 13.36 -18.39
CA GLU A 181 14.46 13.15 -17.32
C GLU A 181 13.54 11.96 -17.59
N LEU A 182 13.15 11.75 -18.84
CA LEU A 182 12.39 10.56 -19.24
C LEU A 182 13.17 9.27 -19.01
N LEU A 183 14.46 9.22 -19.37
CA LEU A 183 15.29 8.02 -19.17
C LEU A 183 15.67 7.78 -17.71
N MET A 184 15.90 8.85 -16.94
CA MET A 184 16.09 8.74 -15.49
C MET A 184 14.80 8.26 -14.81
N GLY A 185 13.65 8.77 -15.23
CA GLY A 185 12.36 8.32 -14.75
C GLY A 185 12.03 6.88 -15.18
N LEU A 186 12.49 6.44 -16.35
CA LEU A 186 12.42 5.04 -16.79
C LEU A 186 13.27 4.13 -15.89
N GLN A 187 14.48 4.56 -15.53
CA GLN A 187 15.32 3.85 -14.56
C GLN A 187 14.63 3.69 -13.21
N ALA A 188 14.07 4.78 -12.69
CA ALA A 188 13.34 4.77 -11.42
C ALA A 188 12.11 3.84 -11.49
N ALA A 189 11.37 3.86 -12.60
CA ALA A 189 10.25 2.97 -12.84
C ALA A 189 10.68 1.49 -12.87
N GLY A 190 11.83 1.20 -13.50
CA GLY A 190 12.45 -0.12 -13.59
C GLY A 190 12.84 -0.66 -12.22
N ARG A 191 13.59 0.11 -11.42
CA ARG A 191 13.97 -0.27 -10.05
C ARG A 191 12.74 -0.60 -9.20
N LEU A 192 11.72 0.24 -9.24
CA LEU A 192 10.49 0.00 -8.50
C LEU A 192 9.74 -1.25 -9.01
N SER A 193 9.89 -1.62 -10.29
CA SER A 193 9.24 -2.79 -10.91
C SER A 193 9.92 -4.06 -10.44
N GLU A 194 11.26 -4.06 -10.42
CA GLU A 194 12.08 -5.12 -9.85
C GLU A 194 11.81 -5.33 -8.37
N GLU A 195 11.77 -4.25 -7.58
CA GLU A 195 11.41 -4.32 -6.16
C GLU A 195 10.05 -4.97 -5.94
N GLN A 196 9.06 -4.64 -6.78
CA GLN A 196 7.74 -5.25 -6.69
C GLN A 196 7.78 -6.74 -7.06
N LYS A 197 8.47 -7.12 -8.15
CA LYS A 197 8.69 -8.53 -8.54
C LYS A 197 9.35 -9.31 -7.39
N MET A 198 10.32 -8.71 -6.70
CA MET A 198 10.98 -9.31 -5.53
C MET A 198 10.02 -9.46 -4.34
N ARG A 199 9.23 -8.43 -4.03
CA ARG A 199 8.21 -8.50 -2.97
C ARG A 199 7.15 -9.56 -3.23
N GLU A 200 6.72 -9.72 -4.48
CA GLU A 200 5.75 -10.74 -4.88
C GLU A 200 6.32 -12.16 -4.74
N LYS A 201 7.58 -12.38 -5.12
CA LYS A 201 8.27 -13.67 -4.89
C LYS A 201 8.33 -13.99 -3.40
N ILE A 202 8.75 -13.04 -2.57
CA ILE A 202 8.80 -13.20 -1.11
C ILE A 202 7.40 -13.49 -0.55
N ALA A 203 6.36 -12.79 -1.03
CA ALA A 203 4.99 -13.02 -0.60
C ALA A 203 4.49 -14.42 -0.98
N LYS A 204 4.85 -14.91 -2.17
CA LYS A 204 4.51 -16.26 -2.62
C LYS A 204 5.21 -17.32 -1.76
N GLU A 205 6.51 -17.18 -1.54
CA GLU A 205 7.29 -18.08 -0.67
C GLU A 205 6.72 -18.11 0.75
N ARG A 206 6.33 -16.94 1.29
CA ARG A 206 5.66 -16.86 2.60
C ARG A 206 4.31 -17.56 2.61
N ARG A 207 3.50 -17.44 1.56
CA ARG A 207 2.22 -18.16 1.45
C ARG A 207 2.44 -19.67 1.44
N GLU A 208 3.37 -20.16 0.63
CA GLU A 208 3.70 -21.59 0.55
C GLU A 208 4.26 -22.12 1.88
N ALA A 209 5.11 -21.35 2.55
CA ALA A 209 5.62 -21.69 3.88
C ALA A 209 4.50 -21.75 4.93
N ASN A 210 3.57 -20.79 4.89
CA ASN A 210 2.43 -20.75 5.79
C ASN A 210 1.44 -21.90 5.51
N GLU A 211 1.16 -22.23 4.25
CA GLU A 211 0.34 -23.40 3.90
C GLU A 211 0.95 -24.71 4.39
N LYS A 212 2.28 -24.88 4.23
CA LYS A 212 3.00 -26.03 4.78
C LYS A 212 2.94 -26.06 6.31
N ALA A 213 3.07 -24.91 6.97
CA ALA A 213 2.92 -24.82 8.42
C ALA A 213 1.49 -25.20 8.84
N ARG A 214 0.46 -24.62 8.21
CA ARG A 214 -0.95 -24.93 8.47
C ARG A 214 -1.26 -26.41 8.24
N ALA A 215 -0.69 -27.04 7.22
CA ALA A 215 -0.86 -28.48 6.99
C ALA A 215 -0.22 -29.33 8.09
N ARG A 216 0.94 -28.93 8.63
CA ARG A 216 1.58 -29.61 9.78
C ARG A 216 0.81 -29.41 11.08
N PHE A 217 0.28 -28.22 11.31
CA PHE A 217 -0.50 -27.90 12.51
C PHE A 217 -1.97 -28.33 12.43
N GLY A 218 -2.50 -28.58 11.23
CA GLY A 218 -3.89 -29.03 11.00
C GLY A 218 -4.19 -30.43 11.53
N GLY A 219 -3.16 -31.27 11.76
CA GLY A 219 -3.32 -32.57 12.43
C GLY A 219 -3.24 -32.51 13.96
N SER A 220 -2.78 -31.39 14.53
CA SER A 220 -2.53 -31.22 15.98
C SER A 220 -3.45 -30.18 16.63
N LEU A 221 -4.34 -29.55 15.86
CA LEU A 221 -5.45 -28.80 16.41
C LEU A 221 -6.54 -29.80 16.82
N HIS A 222 -6.40 -30.36 18.01
CA HIS A 222 -7.58 -30.78 18.75
C HIS A 222 -8.50 -29.57 18.80
N VAL A 223 -9.70 -29.71 18.24
CA VAL A 223 -10.76 -28.74 18.45
C VAL A 223 -11.16 -28.88 19.91
N GLU A 224 -10.48 -28.16 20.81
CA GLU A 224 -10.83 -28.07 22.23
C GLU A 224 -12.23 -27.46 22.33
N ASN A 225 -13.25 -28.32 22.34
CA ASN A 225 -14.62 -27.89 22.56
C ASN A 225 -14.87 -27.88 24.07
N LEU A 226 -14.50 -26.75 24.69
CA LEU A 226 -14.65 -26.52 26.13
C LEU A 226 -16.06 -26.88 26.65
N GLU A 227 -17.12 -26.65 25.86
CA GLU A 227 -18.49 -27.01 26.28
C GLU A 227 -18.75 -28.52 26.29
N ASP A 228 -18.13 -29.28 25.38
CA ASP A 228 -18.24 -30.74 25.39
C ASP A 228 -17.36 -31.35 26.49
N ASP A 229 -16.22 -30.74 26.79
CA ASP A 229 -15.37 -31.10 27.92
C ASP A 229 -16.07 -30.85 29.26
N LEU A 230 -16.78 -29.73 29.39
CA LEU A 230 -17.63 -29.44 30.54
C LEU A 230 -18.78 -30.45 30.71
N LYS A 231 -19.42 -30.88 29.62
CA LYS A 231 -20.43 -31.94 29.66
C LYS A 231 -19.83 -33.25 30.18
N ARG A 232 -18.73 -33.71 29.56
CA ARG A 232 -18.06 -34.97 29.91
C ARG A 232 -17.65 -35.01 31.37
N THR A 233 -17.07 -33.92 31.87
CA THR A 233 -16.63 -33.80 33.27
C THR A 233 -17.81 -33.70 34.25
N TRP A 234 -18.91 -33.04 33.87
CA TRP A 234 -20.12 -32.99 34.69
C TRP A 234 -20.85 -34.34 34.73
N ASP A 235 -20.94 -35.07 33.61
CA ASP A 235 -21.53 -36.41 33.55
C ASP A 235 -20.71 -37.41 34.38
N ALA A 236 -19.37 -37.33 34.31
CA ALA A 236 -18.47 -38.12 35.15
C ALA A 236 -18.68 -37.81 36.64
N LEU A 237 -18.78 -36.54 37.01
CA LEU A 237 -19.06 -36.10 38.37
C LEU A 237 -20.45 -36.58 38.84
N ARG A 238 -21.48 -36.46 37.99
CA ARG A 238 -22.84 -36.88 38.30
C ARG A 238 -22.95 -38.39 38.53
N SER A 239 -22.38 -39.20 37.63
CA SER A 239 -22.38 -40.67 37.76
C SER A 239 -21.81 -41.13 39.10
N ARG A 240 -20.73 -40.49 39.56
CA ARG A 240 -20.08 -40.79 40.84
C ARG A 240 -20.87 -40.29 42.05
N THR A 241 -21.49 -39.11 41.97
CA THR A 241 -22.34 -38.57 43.06
C THR A 241 -23.66 -39.32 43.25
N LEU A 242 -24.15 -40.03 42.23
CA LEU A 242 -25.34 -40.89 42.30
C LEU A 242 -25.06 -42.23 42.99
N GLU A 243 -23.84 -42.75 42.86
CA GLU A 243 -23.48 -44.09 43.32
C GLU A 243 -23.04 -44.12 44.78
N GLU A 244 -22.27 -43.13 45.28
CA GLU A 244 -21.84 -43.09 46.69
C GLU A 244 -21.18 -41.74 47.04
N LYS A 245 -21.74 -41.00 48.02
CA LYS A 245 -21.24 -39.76 48.70
C LYS A 245 -21.55 -38.39 48.08
N GLU A 246 -21.75 -37.42 48.96
CA GLU A 246 -22.00 -36.00 48.67
C GLU A 246 -20.80 -35.27 48.02
N SER A 247 -19.60 -35.86 48.03
CA SER A 247 -18.38 -35.29 47.45
C SER A 247 -17.51 -36.35 46.79
N THR A 248 -16.92 -36.01 45.64
CA THR A 248 -16.07 -36.89 44.81
C THR A 248 -14.69 -36.29 44.61
N ASN A 249 -13.64 -37.10 44.65
CA ASN A 249 -12.27 -36.61 44.44
C ASN A 249 -11.98 -36.35 42.96
N LEU A 250 -11.19 -35.31 42.66
CA LEU A 250 -10.81 -34.97 41.28
C LEU A 250 -10.05 -36.11 40.58
N SER A 251 -9.24 -36.88 41.32
CA SER A 251 -8.52 -38.05 40.78
C SER A 251 -9.46 -39.12 40.22
N GLU A 252 -10.62 -39.33 40.85
CA GLU A 252 -11.60 -40.32 40.40
C GLU A 252 -12.33 -39.88 39.12
N ILE A 253 -12.48 -38.57 38.91
CA ILE A 253 -13.02 -37.97 37.69
C ILE A 253 -11.99 -38.09 36.54
N VAL A 254 -10.70 -37.86 36.84
CA VAL A 254 -9.61 -38.05 35.87
C VAL A 254 -9.58 -39.49 35.37
N GLU A 255 -9.73 -40.49 36.25
CA GLU A 255 -9.77 -41.91 35.83
C GLU A 255 -10.94 -42.25 34.89
N VAL A 256 -12.10 -41.60 35.07
CA VAL A 256 -13.26 -41.80 34.19
C VAL A 256 -13.03 -41.16 32.83
N LEU A 257 -12.45 -39.96 32.82
CA LEU A 257 -12.12 -39.24 31.59
C LEU A 257 -11.00 -39.94 30.82
N GLU A 258 -9.98 -40.46 31.51
CA GLU A 258 -8.89 -41.23 30.90
C GLU A 258 -9.44 -42.48 30.20
N LYS A 259 -10.34 -43.23 30.84
CA LYS A 259 -11.02 -44.38 30.21
C LYS A 259 -11.82 -43.98 28.98
N SER A 260 -12.59 -42.89 29.08
CA SER A 260 -13.37 -42.37 27.95
C SER A 260 -12.48 -41.89 26.79
N SER A 261 -11.32 -41.32 27.08
CA SER A 261 -10.35 -40.86 26.08
C SER A 261 -9.62 -42.03 25.41
N ILE A 262 -9.27 -43.07 26.16
CA ILE A 262 -8.71 -44.32 25.62
C ILE A 262 -9.71 -45.00 24.68
N ASP A 263 -10.99 -45.08 25.07
CA ASP A 263 -12.06 -45.67 24.24
C ASP A 263 -12.30 -44.88 22.94
N SER A 264 -11.95 -43.59 22.92
CA SER A 264 -12.02 -42.72 21.74
C SER A 264 -10.83 -42.85 20.79
N GLY A 265 -9.81 -43.65 21.14
CA GLY A 265 -8.68 -44.00 20.27
C GLY A 265 -7.36 -43.26 20.54
N LEU A 266 -7.23 -42.57 21.69
CA LEU A 266 -6.00 -41.87 22.10
C LEU A 266 -4.95 -42.82 22.68
N SER A 267 -3.67 -42.43 22.56
CA SER A 267 -2.57 -43.11 23.26
C SER A 267 -2.71 -42.96 24.77
N ALA A 268 -2.30 -43.95 25.55
CA ALA A 268 -2.45 -43.96 27.01
C ALA A 268 -1.75 -42.78 27.71
N GLU A 269 -0.60 -42.33 27.19
CA GLU A 269 0.10 -41.16 27.76
C GLU A 269 -0.60 -39.85 27.44
N ASP A 270 -1.09 -39.69 26.21
CA ASP A 270 -1.81 -38.50 25.75
C ASP A 270 -3.16 -38.38 26.47
N ALA A 271 -3.91 -39.49 26.56
CA ALA A 271 -5.20 -39.57 27.25
C ALA A 271 -5.09 -39.18 28.74
N LYS A 272 -4.00 -39.57 29.41
CA LYS A 272 -3.76 -39.20 30.81
C LYS A 272 -3.48 -37.70 30.95
N SER A 273 -2.67 -37.14 30.06
CA SER A 273 -2.35 -35.72 30.08
C SER A 273 -3.56 -34.85 29.78
N GLU A 274 -4.38 -35.26 28.80
CA GLU A 274 -5.62 -34.60 28.42
C GLU A 274 -6.64 -34.69 29.57
N ALA A 275 -6.89 -35.89 30.11
CA ALA A 275 -7.84 -36.07 31.20
C ALA A 275 -7.50 -35.22 32.44
N GLN A 276 -6.21 -35.07 32.78
CA GLN A 276 -5.78 -34.21 33.89
C GLN A 276 -6.06 -32.73 33.63
N VAL A 277 -5.69 -32.22 32.45
CA VAL A 277 -5.89 -30.82 32.08
C VAL A 277 -7.37 -30.51 31.95
N THR A 278 -8.12 -31.37 31.27
CA THR A 278 -9.56 -31.24 31.06
C THR A 278 -10.33 -31.31 32.37
N ALA A 279 -9.99 -32.22 33.29
CA ALA A 279 -10.62 -32.28 34.61
C ALA A 279 -10.37 -31.01 35.43
N LEU A 280 -9.12 -30.52 35.44
CA LEU A 280 -8.76 -29.34 36.20
C LEU A 280 -9.45 -28.08 35.67
N ILE A 281 -9.35 -27.82 34.36
CA ILE A 281 -9.97 -26.65 33.72
C ILE A 281 -11.49 -26.72 33.86
N SER A 282 -12.09 -27.88 33.57
CA SER A 282 -13.53 -28.04 33.66
C SER A 282 -14.03 -27.91 35.10
N SER A 283 -13.30 -28.40 36.10
CA SER A 283 -13.67 -28.22 37.52
C SER A 283 -13.75 -26.73 37.91
N LEU A 284 -12.81 -25.91 37.43
CA LEU A 284 -12.81 -24.46 37.68
C LEU A 284 -13.98 -23.76 37.00
N PHE A 285 -14.30 -24.14 35.76
CA PHE A 285 -15.44 -23.56 35.04
C PHE A 285 -16.77 -24.04 35.60
N LEU A 286 -16.88 -25.30 36.01
CA LEU A 286 -18.06 -25.84 36.67
C LEU A 286 -18.33 -25.12 37.99
N THR A 287 -17.30 -24.79 38.77
CA THR A 287 -17.47 -24.00 39.99
C THR A 287 -17.84 -22.55 39.72
N HIS A 288 -17.12 -21.87 38.82
CA HIS A 288 -17.41 -20.49 38.46
C HIS A 288 -18.84 -20.30 37.95
N ARG A 289 -19.35 -21.25 37.16
CA ARG A 289 -20.70 -21.22 36.59
C ARG A 289 -21.79 -21.76 37.52
N GLY A 290 -21.43 -22.17 38.75
CA GLY A 290 -22.37 -22.58 39.80
C GLY A 290 -22.89 -24.02 39.69
N TYR A 291 -22.23 -24.89 38.92
CA TYR A 291 -22.63 -26.29 38.77
C TYR A 291 -22.16 -27.17 39.93
N ALA A 292 -20.96 -26.88 40.46
CA ALA A 292 -20.32 -27.65 41.51
C ALA A 292 -19.64 -26.71 42.52
N GLU A 293 -19.37 -27.22 43.71
CA GLU A 293 -18.55 -26.57 44.73
C GLU A 293 -17.21 -27.31 44.84
N VAL A 294 -16.10 -26.57 44.96
CA VAL A 294 -14.76 -27.12 45.17
C VAL A 294 -14.35 -26.90 46.61
N SER A 295 -13.88 -27.97 47.25
CA SER A 295 -13.18 -27.93 48.54
C SER A 295 -11.80 -28.55 48.40
N GLN A 296 -10.81 -28.00 49.12
CA GLN A 296 -9.46 -28.53 49.16
C GLN A 296 -9.07 -28.85 50.61
N ASP A 297 -8.56 -30.06 50.83
CA ASP A 297 -8.06 -30.50 52.14
C ASP A 297 -6.63 -30.01 52.39
N LEU A 298 -6.17 -30.09 53.64
CA LEU A 298 -4.83 -29.70 54.10
C LEU A 298 -3.69 -30.43 53.35
N ASP A 299 -3.97 -31.63 52.85
CA ASP A 299 -3.03 -32.45 52.06
C ASP A 299 -3.03 -32.07 50.56
N GLY A 300 -3.82 -31.06 50.17
CA GLY A 300 -3.90 -30.56 48.80
C GLY A 300 -4.89 -31.29 47.89
N ASN A 301 -5.62 -32.29 48.41
CA ASN A 301 -6.62 -33.05 47.65
C ASN A 301 -7.86 -32.20 47.34
N ILE A 302 -8.25 -32.17 46.06
CA ILE A 302 -9.39 -31.41 45.56
C ILE A 302 -10.62 -32.33 45.50
N SER A 303 -11.68 -31.95 46.21
CA SER A 303 -12.98 -32.61 46.19
C SER A 303 -14.02 -31.70 45.55
N LEU A 304 -14.91 -32.29 44.75
CA LEU A 304 -15.99 -31.64 44.04
C LEU A 304 -17.34 -32.12 44.57
N LYS A 305 -18.25 -31.19 44.85
CA LYS A 305 -19.63 -31.47 45.26
C LYS A 305 -20.61 -30.98 44.21
N ASN A 306 -21.50 -31.85 43.73
CA ASN A 306 -22.56 -31.46 42.81
C ASN A 306 -23.67 -30.67 43.53
N LEU A 307 -23.98 -29.46 43.07
CA LEU A 307 -25.06 -28.65 43.63
C LEU A 307 -26.43 -28.99 43.01
N HIS A 308 -26.46 -29.68 41.87
CA HIS A 308 -27.65 -29.93 41.05
C HIS A 308 -27.93 -31.42 40.84
N LEU A 309 -28.16 -32.14 41.94
CA LEU A 309 -28.40 -33.60 41.97
C LEU A 309 -29.71 -34.05 41.28
N ARG A 310 -30.65 -33.13 41.01
CA ARG A 310 -32.00 -33.43 40.46
C ARG A 310 -32.13 -33.19 38.97
N ASP A 311 -31.11 -32.61 38.35
CA ASP A 311 -31.15 -32.23 36.94
C ASP A 311 -30.43 -33.29 36.11
N ASP A 312 -31.09 -33.78 35.05
CA ASP A 312 -30.61 -34.91 34.26
C ASP A 312 -29.90 -34.51 32.97
N ASP A 313 -30.09 -33.27 32.50
CA ASP A 313 -29.58 -32.77 31.24
C ASP A 313 -28.67 -31.56 31.43
N PHE A 314 -27.38 -31.71 31.09
CA PHE A 314 -26.40 -30.62 31.16
C PHE A 314 -26.85 -29.40 30.35
N SER A 315 -27.34 -29.61 29.12
CA SER A 315 -27.76 -28.50 28.25
C SER A 315 -28.94 -27.70 28.81
N ALA A 316 -29.88 -28.38 29.47
CA ALA A 316 -31.03 -27.73 30.11
C ALA A 316 -30.59 -26.96 31.38
N LEU A 317 -29.68 -27.56 32.16
CA LEU A 317 -29.05 -26.94 33.32
C LEU A 317 -28.27 -25.68 32.94
N THR A 318 -27.49 -25.74 31.86
CA THR A 318 -26.72 -24.61 31.34
C THR A 318 -27.60 -23.47 30.89
N ASN A 319 -28.69 -23.75 30.18
CA ASN A 319 -29.63 -22.70 29.78
C ASN A 319 -30.35 -22.05 30.98
N ARG A 320 -30.52 -22.78 32.09
CA ARG A 320 -31.14 -22.25 33.33
C ARG A 320 -30.16 -21.39 34.13
N LEU A 321 -28.92 -21.83 34.29
CA LEU A 321 -27.90 -21.16 35.11
C LEU A 321 -27.17 -20.05 34.37
N ASN A 322 -26.92 -20.25 33.06
CA ASN A 322 -26.17 -19.33 32.20
C ASN A 322 -26.88 -19.19 30.84
N PRO A 323 -28.02 -18.47 30.78
CA PRO A 323 -28.71 -18.25 29.52
C PRO A 323 -27.78 -17.50 28.56
N LYS A 324 -27.60 -18.03 27.35
CA LYS A 324 -26.84 -17.33 26.30
C LYS A 324 -27.56 -16.02 26.00
N VAL A 325 -26.95 -14.90 26.37
CA VAL A 325 -27.41 -13.57 25.94
C VAL A 325 -27.41 -13.60 24.42
N ARG A 326 -28.61 -13.57 23.81
CA ARG A 326 -28.72 -13.28 22.38
C ARG A 326 -28.17 -11.87 22.21
N VAL A 327 -26.96 -11.76 21.67
CA VAL A 327 -26.45 -10.49 21.16
C VAL A 327 -27.43 -10.10 20.07
N THR A 328 -28.32 -9.16 20.38
CA THR A 328 -29.08 -8.44 19.37
C THR A 328 -28.06 -7.76 18.48
N GLU A 329 -27.99 -8.18 17.22
CA GLU A 329 -27.28 -7.49 16.15
C GLU A 329 -27.79 -6.05 16.12
N GLY A 330 -27.05 -5.16 16.80
CA GLY A 330 -27.27 -3.73 16.76
C GLY A 330 -26.91 -3.25 15.37
N VAL A 331 -27.93 -2.97 14.58
CA VAL A 331 -27.86 -2.20 13.35
C VAL A 331 -27.06 -0.93 13.64
N ILE A 332 -25.86 -0.84 13.06
CA ILE A 332 -25.09 0.40 13.02
C ILE A 332 -25.79 1.29 11.99
N SER A 333 -26.64 2.20 12.47
CA SER A 333 -27.04 3.38 11.71
C SER A 333 -25.88 4.38 11.78
N ASN A 334 -25.14 4.52 10.69
CA ASN A 334 -24.27 5.67 10.45
C ASN A 334 -25.17 6.88 10.18
N GLU A 335 -25.08 7.89 11.04
CA GLU A 335 -25.25 9.30 10.67
C GLU A 335 -23.88 9.95 10.57
#